data_AF-A0A6M0H8I4-F1
#
_entry.id   AF-A0A6M0H8I4-F1
#
_cell.length_a   1.000
_cell.length_b   1.000
_cell.length_c   1.000
_cell.angle_alpha   90.00
_cell.angle_beta   90.00
_cell.angle_gamma   90.00
#
_symmetry.space_group_name_H-M   'P 1'
#
loop_
_entity.id
_entity.type
_entity.pdbx_description
1 polymer ?
#
loop_
_entity_poly.entity_id
_entity_poly.type
_entity_poly.pdbx_seq_one_letter_code
_entity_poly.pdbx_strand_id
1 'polypeptide(L)' 'MEHQNHNTDSRKNKHLNFKERCLIELRLKDGNSPYKIAKELGRPINTVLNEIRRGTTTQIK' A
#
# COMPACT_ATOMS: atom_id res chain seq x y z
N MET A 1 18.25 -23.72 -10.61
CA MET A 1 18.12 -22.29 -10.32
C MET A 1 17.11 -22.14 -9.19
N GLU A 2 17.57 -22.14 -7.94
CA GLU A 2 16.71 -21.97 -6.77
C GLU A 2 16.38 -20.49 -6.58
N HIS A 3 15.11 -20.14 -6.73
CA HIS A 3 14.59 -18.82 -6.42
C HIS A 3 13.95 -18.89 -5.03
N GLN A 4 14.73 -18.69 -3.97
CA GLN A 4 14.20 -18.49 -2.63
C GLN A 4 14.73 -17.19 -2.07
N ASN A 5 14.00 -16.11 -2.35
CA ASN A 5 14.10 -14.88 -1.57
C ASN A 5 12.72 -14.55 -1.00
N HIS A 6 12.25 -15.42 -0.11
CA HIS A 6 11.10 -15.11 0.75
C HIS A 6 11.63 -14.30 1.95
N ASN A 7 11.93 -13.03 1.71
CA ASN A 7 12.16 -12.08 2.79
C ASN A 7 10.81 -11.84 3.48
N THR A 8 10.53 -12.68 4.48
CA THR A 8 9.35 -12.59 5.33
C THR A 8 9.75 -11.98 6.67
N ASP A 9 10.44 -10.84 6.65
CA ASP A 9 10.54 -9.98 7.83
C ASP A 9 9.13 -9.48 8.16
N SER A 10 8.50 -10.15 9.13
CA SER A 10 7.17 -9.81 9.61
C SER A 10 7.20 -8.52 10.43
N ARG A 11 7.22 -7.38 9.73
CA ARG A 11 7.08 -6.07 10.37
C ARG A 11 5.71 -5.99 11.06
N LYS A 12 5.72 -5.80 12.38
CA LYS A 12 4.52 -5.46 13.16
C LYS A 12 3.92 -4.13 12.63
N ASN A 13 2.59 -4.02 12.60
CA ASN A 13 1.74 -3.02 11.89
C ASN A 13 1.40 -3.38 10.43
N LYS A 14 0.67 -4.49 10.28
CA LYS A 14 0.28 -5.16 9.02
C LYS A 14 -0.80 -4.44 8.21
N HIS A 15 -1.52 -3.49 8.82
CA HIS A 15 -2.59 -2.73 8.17
C HIS A 15 -2.12 -1.31 7.86
N LEU A 16 -2.63 -0.74 6.75
CA LEU A 16 -2.47 0.68 6.51
C LEU A 16 -3.19 1.48 7.59
N ASN A 17 -2.49 2.49 8.10
CA ASN A 17 -3.10 3.52 8.91
C ASN A 17 -3.99 4.42 8.05
N PHE A 18 -4.95 5.07 8.70
CA PHE A 18 -5.83 6.06 8.05
C PHE A 18 -5.03 7.14 7.28
N LYS A 19 -3.94 7.63 7.88
CA LYS A 19 -3.04 8.60 7.23
C LYS A 19 -2.42 8.06 5.93
N GLU A 20 -1.96 6.82 5.95
CA GLU A 20 -1.36 6.18 4.77
C GLU A 20 -2.41 6.00 3.67
N ARG A 21 -3.66 5.65 4.04
CA ARG A 21 -4.78 5.55 3.08
C ARG A 21 -5.12 6.90 2.45
N CYS A 22 -5.30 7.94 3.26
CA CYS A 22 -5.55 9.29 2.75
C CYS A 22 -4.43 9.78 1.83
N LEU A 23 -3.17 9.43 2.12
CA LEU A 23 -2.06 9.75 1.24
C LEU A 23 -2.16 9.01 -0.10
N ILE A 24 -2.51 7.71 -0.09
CA ILE A 24 -2.76 6.95 -1.32
C ILE A 24 -3.86 7.62 -2.15
N GLU A 25 -4.99 7.96 -1.54
CA GLU A 25 -6.12 8.61 -2.21
C GLU A 25 -5.73 9.96 -2.83
N LEU A 26 -5.03 10.81 -2.06
CA LEU A 26 -4.56 12.11 -2.54
C LEU A 26 -3.61 11.95 -3.72
N ARG A 27 -2.62 11.05 -3.60
CA ARG A 27 -1.61 10.84 -4.64
C ARG A 27 -2.18 10.19 -5.90
N LEU A 28 -3.22 9.37 -5.77
CA LEU A 28 -3.97 8.85 -6.91
C LEU A 28 -4.73 9.96 -7.63
N LYS A 29 -5.34 10.89 -6.88
CA LYS A 29 -5.99 12.07 -7.44
C LYS A 29 -5.00 12.99 -8.16
N ASP A 30 -3.77 13.09 -7.66
CA ASP A 30 -2.65 13.78 -8.33
C ASP A 30 -2.13 13.04 -9.58
N GLY A 31 -2.67 11.86 -9.92
CA GLY A 31 -2.27 11.07 -11.09
C GLY A 31 -0.94 10.31 -10.92
N ASN A 32 -0.44 10.13 -9.68
CA ASN A 32 0.78 9.36 -9.46
C ASN A 32 0.54 7.86 -9.67
N SER A 33 1.56 7.16 -10.16
CA SER A 33 1.47 5.71 -10.31
C SER A 33 1.49 5.00 -8.94
N PRO A 34 0.79 3.86 -8.80
CA PRO A 34 0.78 3.08 -7.56
C PRO A 34 2.18 2.69 -7.07
N TYR A 35 3.13 2.51 -7.99
CA TYR A 35 4.52 2.21 -7.68
C TYR A 35 5.23 3.38 -6.99
N LYS A 36 5.02 4.61 -7.47
CA LYS A 36 5.61 5.81 -6.86
C LYS A 36 5.07 6.03 -5.45
N ILE A 37 3.76 5.81 -5.26
CA ILE A 37 3.08 5.90 -3.98
C ILE A 37 3.61 4.85 -3.00
N ALA A 38 3.79 3.61 -3.46
CA ALA A 38 4.35 2.53 -2.66
C ALA A 38 5.78 2.83 -2.17
N LYS A 39 6.61 3.43 -3.03
CA LYS A 39 7.95 3.89 -2.66
C LYS A 39 7.93 5.02 -1.63
N GLU A 40 7.06 6.01 -1.80
CA GLU A 40 6.91 7.13 -0.85
C GLU A 40 6.48 6.64 0.55
N LEU A 41 5.58 5.65 0.59
CA LEU A 41 5.10 5.04 1.83
C LEU A 41 6.05 3.97 2.41
N GLY A 42 7.05 3.52 1.65
CA GLY A 42 7.87 2.37 2.03
C GLY A 42 7.06 1.07 2.18
N ARG A 43 5.94 0.96 1.44
CA ARG A 43 5.02 -0.19 1.49
C ARG A 43 5.13 -1.05 0.24
N PRO A 44 4.76 -2.34 0.32
CA PRO A 44 4.67 -3.18 -0.86
C PRO A 44 3.63 -2.64 -1.85
N ILE A 45 3.95 -2.70 -3.15
CA ILE A 45 3.03 -2.25 -4.21
C ILE A 45 1.70 -3.00 -4.16
N ASN A 46 1.71 -4.30 -3.82
CA ASN A 46 0.50 -5.10 -3.69
C ASN A 46 -0.46 -4.54 -2.63
N THR A 47 0.08 -3.93 -1.58
CA THR A 47 -0.74 -3.30 -0.54
C THR A 47 -1.45 -2.06 -1.08
N VAL A 48 -0.74 -1.21 -1.82
CA VAL A 48 -1.34 -0.02 -2.47
C VAL A 48 -2.36 -0.43 -3.53
N LEU A 49 -2.06 -1.45 -4.35
CA LEU A 49 -2.99 -1.99 -5.35
C LEU A 49 -4.23 -2.61 -4.73
N ASN A 50 -4.09 -3.31 -3.60
CA ASN A 50 -5.23 -3.87 -2.88
C ASN A 50 -6.10 -2.77 -2.25
N GLU A 51 -5.49 -1.69 -1.78
CA GLU A 51 -6.23 -0.51 -1.29
C GLU A 51 -7.02 0.16 -2.43
N ILE A 52 -6.36 0.42 -3.57
CA ILE A 52 -7.01 0.97 -4.78
C ILE A 52 -8.18 0.08 -5.22
N ARG A 53 -7.97 -1.24 -5.26
CA ARG A 53 -8.97 -2.21 -5.72
C ARG A 53 -10.14 -2.36 -4.77
N ARG A 54 -9.91 -2.21 -3.46
CA ARG A 54 -10.98 -2.16 -2.46
C ARG A 54 -11.87 -0.92 -2.64
N GLY A 55 -11.44 0.05 -3.44
CA GLY A 55 -12.05 1.37 -3.48
C GLY A 55 -11.85 2.07 -2.15
N THR A 56 -12.10 3.36 -2.12
CA THR A 56 -12.14 4.24 -0.92
C THR A 56 -13.26 3.80 0.03
N THR A 57 -13.18 2.56 0.52
CA THR A 57 -14.21 1.92 1.35
C THR A 57 -14.06 2.48 2.75
N THR A 58 -15.11 3.17 3.20
CA THR A 58 -15.25 3.64 4.58
C THR A 58 -15.24 2.42 5.51
N GLN A 59 -14.10 2.12 6.11
CA GLN A 59 -13.98 1.06 7.09
C GLN A 59 -14.74 1.50 8.35
N ILE A 60 -15.78 0.76 8.71
CA ILE A 60 -16.59 0.98 9.90
C ILE A 60 -15.66 0.92 11.12
N LYS A 61 -15.76 1.94 11.97
CA LYS A 61 -14.92 2.14 13.15
C LYS A 61 -15.25 1.14 14.25
#